data_AF-A0A3D0PSC3-F1
#
_entry.id   AF-A0A3D0PSC3-F1
#
_cell.length_a   1.000
_cell.length_b   1.000
_cell.length_c   1.000
_cell.angle_alpha   90.00
_cell.angle_beta   90.00
_cell.angle_gamma   90.00
#
_symmetry.space_group_name_H-M   'P 1'
#
loop_
_entity.id
_entity.type
_entity.pdbx_description
1 polymer ?
#
loop_
_entity_poly.entity_id
_entity_poly.type
_entity_poly.pdbx_seq_one_letter_code
_entity_poly.pdbx_strand_id
1 'polypeptide(L)'
;MEEYRKNNNLIWKIEDMDQLIDTFRNPMPSKDFKVKDKTVAGWPSFHASEADPDGEYMEYKYSVYFEMEDITDSYLHIACIVSTPRIPDLKIMVNGVCGNYYPYPAPSKDKEIKPSHALHAAIYNREDAFIYLPASLFHKGTNCMSFIAMDKKPVKKIKNEQAVLRLDRMADACGFHYGALELYKA
;
A
#
# COMPACT_ATOMS: atom_id res chain seq x y z
N MET A 1 4.54 -16.55 -13.84
CA MET A 1 3.95 -15.62 -12.84
C MET A 1 2.51 -15.98 -12.52
N GLU A 2 1.64 -16.26 -13.50
CA GLU A 2 0.27 -16.81 -13.23
C GLU A 2 0.26 -18.12 -12.43
N GLU A 3 1.35 -18.90 -12.49
CA GLU A 3 1.43 -20.21 -11.85
C GLU A 3 1.47 -20.17 -10.31
N TYR A 4 1.91 -19.06 -9.69
CA TYR A 4 1.98 -18.89 -8.23
C TYR A 4 0.66 -18.44 -7.60
N ARG A 5 -0.26 -17.86 -8.39
CA ARG A 5 -1.59 -17.43 -7.91
C ARG A 5 -2.56 -18.61 -7.73
N LYS A 6 -2.13 -19.86 -7.88
CA LYS A 6 -2.94 -21.05 -7.58
C LYS A 6 -3.38 -21.02 -6.11
N ASN A 7 -4.65 -21.31 -5.83
CA ASN A 7 -5.30 -21.18 -4.50
C ASN A 7 -4.58 -21.85 -3.32
N ASN A 8 -3.62 -22.75 -3.54
CA ASN A 8 -2.89 -23.44 -2.48
C ASN A 8 -1.62 -22.70 -1.99
N ASN A 9 -1.10 -21.74 -2.74
CA ASN A 9 0.13 -21.01 -2.35
C ASN A 9 -0.16 -19.72 -1.59
N LEU A 10 -1.41 -19.25 -1.55
CA LEU A 10 -1.77 -18.04 -0.82
C LEU A 10 -1.52 -18.22 0.68
N ILE A 11 -0.69 -17.34 1.25
CA ILE A 11 -0.48 -17.18 2.69
C ILE A 11 -1.55 -16.23 3.23
N TRP A 12 -1.65 -15.02 2.68
CA TRP A 12 -2.70 -14.08 3.01
C TRP A 12 -2.92 -13.05 1.89
N LYS A 13 -4.10 -12.43 1.87
CA LYS A 13 -4.41 -11.25 1.07
C LYS A 13 -5.22 -10.22 1.86
N ILE A 14 -5.22 -8.96 1.42
CA ILE A 14 -6.24 -8.00 1.82
C ILE A 14 -7.59 -8.34 1.16
N GLU A 15 -8.66 -7.71 1.63
CA GLU A 15 -9.98 -7.79 1.00
C GLU A 15 -9.94 -7.29 -0.46
N ASP A 16 -10.92 -7.72 -1.25
CA ASP A 16 -11.02 -7.30 -2.65
C ASP A 16 -11.33 -5.79 -2.73
N MET A 17 -10.96 -5.13 -3.84
CA MET A 17 -10.96 -3.65 -3.93
C MET A 17 -12.29 -2.99 -3.54
N ASP A 18 -13.43 -3.62 -3.85
CA ASP A 18 -14.77 -3.11 -3.56
C ASP A 18 -15.19 -3.24 -2.09
N GLN A 19 -14.40 -3.97 -1.30
CA GLN A 19 -14.61 -4.21 0.13
C GLN A 19 -13.66 -3.37 1.01
N LEU A 20 -12.65 -2.73 0.43
CA LEU A 20 -11.71 -1.89 1.16
C LEU A 20 -12.41 -0.66 1.75
N ILE A 21 -11.95 -0.22 2.92
CA ILE A 21 -12.52 0.97 3.58
C ILE A 21 -12.09 2.21 2.78
N ASP A 22 -13.04 3.02 2.32
CA ASP A 22 -12.72 4.30 1.67
C ASP A 22 -12.07 5.25 2.67
N THR A 23 -10.79 5.55 2.46
CA THR A 23 -9.96 6.39 3.33
C THR A 23 -9.25 7.49 2.55
N PHE A 24 -9.69 7.78 1.33
CA PHE A 24 -9.00 8.73 0.46
C PHE A 24 -8.99 10.15 1.05
N ARG A 25 -10.12 10.62 1.60
CA ARG A 25 -10.27 11.95 2.21
C ARG A 25 -9.97 12.01 3.70
N ASN A 26 -9.90 10.85 4.34
CA ASN A 26 -9.64 10.74 5.77
C ASN A 26 -8.79 9.49 5.99
N PRO A 27 -7.46 9.59 5.77
CA PRO A 27 -6.57 8.46 5.86
C PRO A 27 -6.68 7.76 7.21
N MET A 28 -6.81 6.43 7.18
CA MET A 28 -6.89 5.65 8.40
C MET A 28 -5.56 5.74 9.15
N PRO A 29 -5.55 6.08 10.46
CA PRO A 29 -4.33 6.08 11.27
C PRO A 29 -3.59 4.74 11.22
N SER A 30 -2.28 4.78 11.49
CA SER A 30 -1.44 3.58 11.59
C SER A 30 -2.10 2.48 12.41
N LYS A 31 -2.13 1.26 11.85
CA LYS A 31 -2.92 0.16 12.38
C LYS A 31 -2.27 -1.20 12.12
N ASP A 32 -2.40 -2.05 13.12
CA ASP A 32 -1.99 -3.45 13.06
C ASP A 32 -3.19 -4.35 12.76
N PHE A 33 -3.03 -5.21 11.78
CA PHE A 33 -4.03 -6.14 11.29
C PHE A 33 -3.60 -7.58 11.53
N LYS A 34 -4.58 -8.45 11.79
CA LYS A 34 -4.33 -9.88 11.92
C LYS A 34 -4.98 -10.60 10.75
N VAL A 35 -4.26 -11.55 10.17
CA VAL A 35 -4.82 -12.46 9.17
C VAL A 35 -5.83 -13.38 9.83
N LYS A 36 -7.02 -13.49 9.24
CA LYS A 36 -8.04 -14.49 9.60
C LYS A 36 -8.50 -15.18 8.31
N ASP A 37 -8.45 -16.51 8.29
CA ASP A 37 -8.85 -17.31 7.11
C ASP A 37 -8.16 -16.83 5.82
N LYS A 38 -6.85 -16.56 5.92
CA LYS A 38 -5.99 -16.00 4.85
C LYS A 38 -6.39 -14.61 4.35
N THR A 39 -7.29 -13.92 5.04
CA THR A 39 -7.78 -12.59 4.64
C THR A 39 -7.48 -11.56 5.73
N VAL A 40 -7.11 -10.36 5.31
CA VAL A 40 -6.89 -9.20 6.17
C VAL A 40 -8.06 -8.24 5.99
N ALA A 41 -8.96 -8.22 6.98
CA ALA A 41 -10.18 -7.41 6.92
C ALA A 41 -10.01 -5.99 7.47
N GLY A 42 -10.78 -5.05 6.90
CA GLY A 42 -10.81 -3.65 7.28
C GLY A 42 -9.60 -2.86 6.79
N TRP A 43 -8.95 -3.32 5.72
CA TRP A 43 -7.79 -2.65 5.13
C TRP A 43 -8.21 -1.33 4.44
N PRO A 44 -7.42 -0.25 4.55
CA PRO A 44 -7.73 1.01 3.89
C PRO A 44 -7.54 0.90 2.37
N SER A 45 -8.43 1.52 1.61
CA SER A 45 -8.33 1.61 0.15
C SER A 45 -7.19 2.53 -0.30
N PHE A 46 -6.78 3.49 0.53
CA PHE A 46 -5.75 4.48 0.22
C PHE A 46 -4.64 4.49 1.28
N HIS A 47 -3.38 4.48 0.83
CA HIS A 47 -2.20 4.63 1.67
C HIS A 47 -1.62 6.03 1.49
N ALA A 48 -1.93 6.91 2.43
CA ALA A 48 -1.38 8.26 2.46
C ALA A 48 0.12 8.23 2.75
N SER A 49 0.86 9.11 2.10
CA SER A 49 2.26 9.38 2.39
C SER A 49 2.41 10.56 3.36
N GLU A 50 3.61 10.79 3.87
CA GLU A 50 3.93 11.95 4.71
C GLU A 50 3.84 13.30 3.98
N ALA A 51 3.56 13.27 2.68
CA ALA A 51 3.29 14.44 1.86
C ALA A 51 1.79 14.77 1.73
N ASP A 52 0.91 13.92 2.23
CA ASP A 52 -0.53 14.06 2.05
C ASP A 52 -1.11 15.16 2.96
N PRO A 53 -1.73 16.21 2.39
CA PRO A 53 -2.37 17.25 3.20
C PRO A 53 -3.61 16.72 3.94
N ASP A 54 -4.39 15.83 3.32
CA ASP A 54 -5.56 15.18 3.94
C ASP A 54 -5.14 14.19 5.05
N GLY A 55 -3.89 13.70 5.00
CA GLY A 55 -3.23 12.90 6.03
C GLY A 55 -2.41 13.70 7.05
N GLU A 56 -2.61 15.03 7.13
CA GLU A 56 -1.93 15.93 8.06
C GLU A 56 -0.38 15.84 8.02
N TYR A 57 0.19 15.42 6.90
CA TYR A 57 1.64 15.24 6.74
C TYR A 57 2.27 14.22 7.71
N MET A 58 1.51 13.21 8.12
CA MET A 58 1.97 12.16 9.02
C MET A 58 2.46 10.91 8.29
N GLU A 59 3.31 10.13 8.96
CA GLU A 59 3.66 8.78 8.50
C GLU A 59 2.53 7.80 8.85
N TYR A 60 2.03 7.09 7.83
CA TYR A 60 1.04 6.03 8.00
C TYR A 60 1.71 4.67 7.86
N LYS A 61 1.61 3.86 8.91
CA LYS A 61 2.17 2.51 8.96
C LYS A 61 1.07 1.49 9.15
N TYR A 62 0.97 0.55 8.21
CA TYR A 62 0.07 -0.59 8.33
C TYR A 62 0.88 -1.87 8.49
N SER A 63 0.54 -2.69 9.49
CA SER A 63 1.22 -3.98 9.74
C SER A 63 0.25 -5.14 9.61
N VAL A 64 0.69 -6.23 9.01
CA VAL A 64 -0.03 -7.49 8.91
C VAL A 64 0.71 -8.54 9.75
N TYR A 65 0.02 -9.13 10.71
CA TYR A 65 0.49 -10.26 11.50
C TYR A 65 -0.15 -11.55 10.98
N PHE A 66 0.69 -12.55 10.71
CA PHE A 66 0.29 -13.81 10.10
C PHE A 66 1.13 -14.98 10.59
N GLU A 67 0.55 -16.17 10.57
CA GLU A 67 1.23 -17.40 11.00
C GLU A 67 1.91 -18.10 9.81
N MET A 68 3.11 -18.63 10.03
CA MET A 68 3.79 -19.54 9.10
C MET A 68 4.14 -20.86 9.79
N GLU A 69 3.67 -21.97 9.23
CA GLU A 69 4.00 -23.32 9.72
C GLU A 69 5.39 -23.77 9.27
N ASP A 70 5.73 -23.45 8.02
CA ASP A 70 6.99 -23.77 7.35
C ASP A 70 7.60 -22.51 6.76
N ILE A 71 8.91 -22.36 6.94
CA ILE A 71 9.70 -21.25 6.40
C ILE A 71 9.96 -21.55 4.92
N THR A 72 9.52 -20.65 4.04
CA THR A 72 9.68 -20.77 2.59
C THR A 72 9.97 -19.41 1.97
N ASP A 73 10.63 -19.44 0.82
CA ASP A 73 10.64 -18.29 -0.07
C ASP A 73 9.20 -17.89 -0.41
N SER A 74 8.98 -16.60 -0.58
CA SER A 74 7.65 -16.04 -0.80
C SER A 74 7.67 -14.96 -1.86
N TYR A 75 6.52 -14.68 -2.45
CA TYR A 75 6.30 -13.53 -3.33
C TYR A 75 5.23 -12.63 -2.76
N LEU A 76 5.54 -11.36 -2.61
CA LEU A 76 4.58 -10.32 -2.29
C LEU A 76 4.09 -9.69 -3.59
N HIS A 77 2.81 -9.90 -3.90
CA HIS A 77 2.13 -9.22 -4.99
C HIS A 77 1.54 -7.91 -4.49
N ILE A 78 1.88 -6.82 -5.16
CA ILE A 78 1.32 -5.49 -4.92
C ILE A 78 0.80 -4.97 -6.25
N ALA A 79 -0.49 -4.65 -6.29
CA ALA A 79 -1.04 -3.81 -7.33
C ALA A 79 -1.43 -2.46 -6.71
N CYS A 80 -1.04 -1.36 -7.36
CA CYS A 80 -1.40 -0.03 -6.90
C CYS A 80 -1.94 0.82 -8.05
N ILE A 81 -2.85 1.73 -7.70
CA ILE A 81 -3.43 2.72 -8.60
C ILE A 81 -3.03 4.08 -8.07
N VAL A 82 -2.33 4.86 -8.89
CA VAL A 82 -1.92 6.22 -8.55
C VAL A 82 -2.77 7.18 -9.38
N SER A 83 -3.41 8.11 -8.68
CA SER A 83 -4.25 9.17 -9.24
C SER A 83 -3.59 10.55 -9.20
N THR A 84 -2.39 10.66 -8.62
CA THR A 84 -1.69 11.92 -8.39
C THR A 84 -0.27 11.91 -8.96
N PRO A 85 0.32 13.08 -9.31
CA PRO A 85 1.61 13.13 -9.99
C PRO A 85 2.79 12.69 -9.10
N ARG A 86 2.57 12.60 -7.79
CA ARG A 86 3.59 12.21 -6.81
C ARG A 86 3.39 10.75 -6.43
N ILE A 87 4.29 9.90 -6.90
CA ILE A 87 4.28 8.46 -6.62
C ILE A 87 5.22 8.23 -5.42
N PRO A 88 4.70 7.81 -4.25
CA PRO A 88 5.55 7.50 -3.11
C PRO A 88 6.27 6.16 -3.32
N ASP A 89 7.44 6.03 -2.72
CA ASP A 89 8.10 4.74 -2.52
C ASP A 89 7.32 3.94 -1.47
N LEU A 90 7.43 2.62 -1.50
CA LEU A 90 6.86 1.76 -0.46
C LEU A 90 7.98 1.12 0.35
N LYS A 91 8.13 1.56 1.60
CA LYS A 91 9.01 0.90 2.56
C LYS A 91 8.29 -0.34 3.09
N ILE A 92 8.91 -1.51 2.89
CA ILE A 92 8.40 -2.81 3.30
C ILE A 92 9.33 -3.36 4.38
N MET A 93 8.77 -3.75 5.52
CA MET A 93 9.52 -4.34 6.63
C MET A 93 8.99 -5.73 6.90
N VAL A 94 9.86 -6.73 6.90
CA VAL A 94 9.51 -8.13 7.24
C VAL A 94 10.31 -8.52 8.47
N ASN A 95 9.62 -8.78 9.58
CA ASN A 95 10.23 -9.09 10.87
C ASN A 95 11.38 -8.14 11.27
N GLY A 96 11.21 -6.84 10.98
CA GLY A 96 12.19 -5.78 11.27
C GLY A 96 13.25 -5.55 10.19
N VAL A 97 13.41 -6.44 9.21
CA VAL A 97 14.30 -6.23 8.06
C VAL A 97 13.63 -5.33 7.03
N CYS A 98 14.31 -4.25 6.64
CA CYS A 98 13.74 -3.22 5.78
C CYS A 98 14.19 -3.36 4.32
N GLY A 99 13.25 -3.21 3.40
CA GLY A 99 13.47 -3.02 1.96
C GLY A 99 12.63 -1.85 1.45
N ASN A 100 12.98 -1.34 0.25
CA ASN A 100 12.19 -0.33 -0.42
C ASN A 100 11.75 -0.88 -1.78
N TYR A 101 10.46 -0.71 -2.07
CA TYR A 101 9.90 -0.91 -3.38
C TYR A 101 9.63 0.45 -4.02
N TYR A 102 9.94 0.59 -5.30
CA TYR A 102 9.83 1.83 -6.05
C TYR A 102 8.81 1.60 -7.17
N PRO A 103 7.53 1.94 -6.96
CA PRO A 103 6.50 1.73 -7.98
C PRO A 103 6.84 2.51 -9.26
N TYR A 104 6.70 1.87 -10.42
CA TYR A 104 6.87 2.53 -11.72
C TYR A 104 5.58 2.43 -12.57
N PRO A 105 4.47 2.99 -12.07
CA PRO A 105 3.14 2.74 -12.61
C PRO A 105 3.04 3.27 -14.04
N ALA A 106 2.50 2.45 -14.94
CA ALA A 106 2.26 2.79 -16.33
C ALA A 106 0.82 3.27 -16.53
N PRO A 107 0.53 4.09 -17.56
CA PRO A 107 -0.84 4.46 -17.89
C PRO A 107 -1.75 3.23 -18.00
N SER A 108 -2.87 3.26 -17.28
CA SER A 108 -3.83 2.16 -17.27
C SER A 108 -4.36 1.90 -18.67
N LYS A 109 -4.33 0.64 -19.08
CA LYS A 109 -4.93 0.16 -20.34
C LYS A 109 -6.36 -0.33 -20.13
N ASP A 110 -6.78 -0.49 -18.87
CA ASP A 110 -8.07 -1.04 -18.50
C ASP A 110 -9.12 0.07 -18.46
N LYS A 111 -10.21 -0.15 -19.19
CA LYS A 111 -11.42 0.72 -19.13
C LYS A 111 -12.26 0.47 -17.88
N GLU A 112 -11.80 -0.38 -16.97
CA GLU A 112 -12.58 -0.91 -15.84
C GLU A 112 -12.59 -0.02 -14.61
N ILE A 113 -11.68 0.95 -14.51
CA ILE A 113 -11.71 1.92 -13.41
C ILE A 113 -12.93 2.83 -13.64
N LYS A 114 -14.00 2.60 -12.89
CA LYS A 114 -15.15 3.49 -12.84
C LYS A 114 -14.74 4.72 -12.02
N PRO A 115 -14.49 5.89 -12.64
CA PRO A 115 -14.09 7.07 -11.90
C PRO A 115 -15.18 7.43 -10.89
N SER A 116 -14.83 7.46 -9.61
CA SER A 116 -15.68 8.09 -8.59
C SER A 116 -15.75 9.59 -8.88
N HIS A 117 -16.85 10.24 -8.49
CA HIS A 117 -17.14 11.64 -8.79
C HIS A 117 -16.10 12.66 -8.28
N ALA A 118 -15.08 12.24 -7.52
CA ALA A 118 -13.98 13.06 -7.04
C ALA A 118 -12.66 12.85 -7.81
N LEU A 119 -12.62 11.96 -8.81
CA LEU A 119 -11.39 11.57 -9.50
C LEU A 119 -11.29 12.23 -10.88
N HIS A 120 -10.36 13.17 -11.03
CA HIS A 120 -10.02 13.75 -12.33
C HIS A 120 -9.46 12.65 -13.25
N ALA A 121 -10.25 12.28 -14.26
CA ALA A 121 -10.10 11.10 -15.11
C ALA A 121 -8.86 11.05 -16.06
N ALA A 122 -7.75 11.73 -15.74
CA ALA A 122 -6.65 11.93 -16.70
C ALA A 122 -5.33 11.23 -16.36
N ILE A 123 -5.11 10.73 -15.14
CA ILE A 123 -3.85 10.07 -14.77
C ILE A 123 -4.15 8.86 -13.89
N TYR A 124 -4.66 7.78 -14.49
CA TYR A 124 -4.64 6.47 -13.82
C TYR A 124 -3.39 5.77 -14.26
N ASN A 125 -2.37 5.79 -13.41
CA ASN A 125 -1.23 4.90 -13.60
C ASN A 125 -1.42 3.69 -12.69
N ARG A 126 -1.23 2.49 -13.25
CA ARG A 126 -1.34 1.23 -12.53
C ARG A 126 0.01 0.54 -12.53
N GLU A 127 0.34 -0.05 -11.39
CA GLU A 127 1.44 -0.99 -11.26
C GLU A 127 0.88 -2.33 -10.76
N ASP A 128 1.46 -3.42 -11.23
CA ASP A 128 1.24 -4.79 -10.76
C ASP A 128 2.61 -5.46 -10.71
N ALA A 129 3.09 -5.73 -9.49
CA ALA A 129 4.45 -6.20 -9.26
C ALA A 129 4.49 -7.36 -8.27
N PHE A 130 5.47 -8.24 -8.48
CA PHE A 130 5.80 -9.34 -7.58
C PHE A 130 7.19 -9.12 -7.03
N ILE A 131 7.29 -9.06 -5.71
CA ILE A 131 8.54 -8.83 -4.98
C ILE A 131 8.94 -10.17 -4.35
N TYR A 132 10.10 -10.68 -4.73
CA TYR A 132 10.67 -11.88 -4.11
C TYR A 132 11.13 -11.58 -2.68
N LEU A 133 10.74 -12.44 -1.74
CA LEU A 133 11.09 -12.38 -0.34
C LEU A 133 11.79 -13.69 0.05
N PRO A 134 13.09 -13.66 0.38
CA PRO A 134 13.82 -14.86 0.75
C PRO A 134 13.32 -15.44 2.08
N ALA A 135 13.33 -16.76 2.19
CA ALA A 135 12.94 -17.55 3.36
C ALA A 135 13.57 -17.05 4.67
N SER A 136 14.80 -16.52 4.61
CA SER A 136 15.55 -15.99 5.74
C SER A 136 14.90 -14.77 6.42
N LEU A 137 13.93 -14.12 5.77
CA LEU A 137 13.16 -13.03 6.38
C LEU A 137 12.08 -13.53 7.34
N PHE A 138 11.72 -14.81 7.27
CA PHE A 138 10.61 -15.40 7.99
C PHE A 138 11.08 -16.36 9.07
N HIS A 139 10.18 -16.65 10.01
CA HIS A 139 10.36 -17.69 11.00
C HIS A 139 9.07 -18.48 11.19
N LYS A 140 9.17 -19.64 11.84
CA LYS A 140 7.98 -20.40 12.24
C LYS A 140 7.18 -19.62 13.28
N GLY A 141 5.85 -19.68 13.18
CA GLY A 141 4.91 -18.95 14.05
C GLY A 141 4.55 -17.56 13.51
N THR A 142 4.31 -16.62 14.42
CA THR A 142 3.80 -15.28 14.10
C THR A 142 4.85 -14.40 13.43
N ASN A 143 4.65 -14.03 12.18
CA ASN A 143 5.46 -13.06 11.45
C ASN A 143 4.74 -11.72 11.37
N CYS A 144 5.49 -10.65 11.16
CA CYS A 144 4.96 -9.29 10.95
C CYS A 144 5.54 -8.70 9.66
N MET A 145 4.65 -8.19 8.81
CA MET A 145 5.02 -7.41 7.63
C MET A 145 4.39 -6.02 7.72
N SER A 146 5.19 -4.97 7.62
CA SER A 146 4.71 -3.59 7.69
C SER A 146 5.01 -2.81 6.41
N PHE A 147 4.14 -1.85 6.13
CA PHE A 147 4.15 -1.02 4.93
C PHE A 147 4.07 0.45 5.32
N ILE A 148 4.90 1.29 4.70
CA ILE A 148 4.86 2.75 4.84
C ILE A 148 5.03 3.37 3.45
N ALA A 149 4.09 4.19 3.01
CA ALA A 149 4.25 5.02 1.83
C ALA A 149 5.16 6.21 2.16
N MET A 150 6.28 6.34 1.45
CA MET A 150 7.36 7.27 1.73
C MET A 150 7.63 8.17 0.53
N ASP A 151 7.58 9.46 0.76
CA ASP A 151 7.79 10.48 -0.25
C ASP A 151 9.15 11.21 -0.09
N LYS A 152 9.93 10.78 0.91
CA LYS A 152 11.35 11.06 1.20
C LYS A 152 11.73 12.54 1.30
N LYS A 153 10.75 13.44 1.42
CA LYS A 153 11.03 14.84 1.76
C LYS A 153 11.02 14.98 3.27
N PRO A 154 11.96 15.75 3.88
CA PRO A 154 11.91 16.00 5.31
C PRO A 154 10.55 16.59 5.65
N VAL A 155 9.89 16.02 6.66
CA VAL A 155 8.68 16.58 7.29
C VAL A 155 9.06 17.99 7.76
N LYS A 156 8.76 19.00 6.95
CA LYS A 156 9.07 20.38 7.31
C LYS A 156 8.07 20.79 8.37
N LYS A 157 8.55 20.96 9.61
CA LYS A 157 7.81 21.65 10.67
C LYS A 157 7.25 22.96 10.10
N ILE A 158 5.95 23.01 9.91
CA ILE A 158 5.27 24.08 9.17
C ILE A 158 5.41 25.39 9.97
N LYS A 159 6.16 26.35 9.42
CA LYS A 159 6.33 27.68 10.05
C LYS A 159 5.23 28.68 9.67
N ASN A 160 4.49 28.42 8.59
CA ASN A 160 3.45 29.30 8.07
C ASN A 160 2.29 28.46 7.50
N GLU A 161 1.32 28.20 8.35
CA GLU A 161 0.12 27.42 8.08
C GLU A 161 -0.69 27.98 6.90
N GLN A 162 -0.76 29.31 6.72
CA GLN A 162 -1.53 29.92 5.63
C GLN A 162 -0.89 29.75 4.24
N ALA A 163 0.43 29.64 4.16
CA ALA A 163 1.12 29.38 2.90
C ALA A 163 0.93 27.92 2.44
N VAL A 164 0.93 26.99 3.41
CA VAL A 164 0.62 25.57 3.19
C VAL A 164 -0.85 25.41 2.78
N LEU A 165 -1.81 25.97 3.52
CA LEU A 165 -3.23 25.96 3.15
C LEU A 165 -3.56 26.57 1.78
N ARG A 166 -2.67 27.40 1.20
CA ARG A 166 -2.82 27.94 -0.17
C ARG A 166 -2.29 26.98 -1.23
N LEU A 167 -1.20 26.27 -0.94
CA LEU A 167 -0.65 25.22 -1.80
C LEU A 167 -1.49 23.94 -1.73
N ASP A 168 -2.04 23.61 -0.56
CA ASP A 168 -2.88 22.42 -0.32
C ASP A 168 -4.23 22.53 -0.99
N ARG A 169 -4.77 23.75 -1.11
CA ARG A 169 -5.92 24.03 -1.97
C ARG A 169 -5.66 23.75 -3.46
N MET A 170 -4.40 23.53 -3.84
CA MET A 170 -3.97 23.20 -5.20
C MET A 170 -3.25 21.83 -5.27
N ALA A 171 -3.02 21.17 -4.13
CA ALA A 171 -2.32 19.89 -4.06
C ALA A 171 -3.35 18.77 -3.89
N ASP A 172 -3.38 17.86 -4.87
CA ASP A 172 -4.15 16.62 -4.74
C ASP A 172 -3.51 15.70 -3.69
N ALA A 173 -4.30 14.77 -3.14
CA ALA A 173 -3.86 13.80 -2.13
C ALA A 173 -2.57 13.04 -2.55
N CYS A 174 -1.62 12.85 -1.64
CA CYS A 174 -0.34 12.21 -1.95
C CYS A 174 -0.29 10.78 -1.40
N GLY A 175 -0.33 9.78 -2.28
CA GLY A 175 -0.39 8.37 -1.88
C GLY A 175 -0.72 7.46 -3.05
N PHE A 176 -1.21 6.27 -2.74
CA PHE A 176 -1.74 5.35 -3.75
C PHE A 176 -2.92 4.55 -3.21
N HIS A 177 -3.77 4.10 -4.14
CA HIS A 177 -4.83 3.15 -3.84
C HIS A 177 -4.33 1.72 -4.00
N TYR A 178 -4.79 0.82 -3.13
CA TYR A 178 -4.51 -0.61 -3.28
C TYR A 178 -5.40 -1.21 -4.36
N GLY A 179 -4.76 -1.87 -5.34
CA GLY A 179 -5.43 -2.80 -6.24
C GLY A 179 -5.37 -4.24 -5.75
N ALA A 180 -4.27 -4.61 -5.10
CA ALA A 180 -4.06 -5.90 -4.46
C ALA A 180 -2.88 -5.79 -3.47
N LEU A 181 -2.92 -6.58 -2.42
CA LEU A 181 -1.79 -6.82 -1.53
C LEU A 181 -1.88 -8.25 -1.02
N GLU A 182 -0.99 -9.11 -1.51
CA GLU A 182 -1.11 -10.55 -1.35
C GLU A 182 0.26 -11.18 -1.15
N LEU A 183 0.35 -12.14 -0.22
CA LEU A 183 1.57 -12.90 0.03
C LEU A 183 1.35 -14.36 -0.39
N TYR A 184 2.24 -14.86 -1.23
CA TYR A 184 2.25 -16.23 -1.75
C TYR A 184 3.51 -16.96 -1.34
N LYS A 185 3.41 -18.27 -1.13
CA LYS A 185 4.56 -19.18 -1.13
C LYS A 185 5.13 -19.27 -2.56
N ALA A 186 6.45 -19.22 -2.67
CA ALA A 186 7.17 -19.45 -3.92
C ALA A 186 7.11 -20.91 -4.37
#